data_AF-A0A350DH95-F1
#
_entry.id   AF-A0A350DH95-F1
#
_cell.length_a   1.000
_cell.length_b   1.000
_cell.length_c   1.000
_cell.angle_alpha   90.00
_cell.angle_beta   90.00
_cell.angle_gamma   90.00
#
_symmetry.space_group_name_H-M   'P 1'
#
loop_
_entity.id
_entity.type
_entity.pdbx_description
1 polymer ?
#
loop_
_entity_poly.entity_id
_entity_poly.type
_entity_poly.pdbx_seq_one_letter_code
_entity_poly.pdbx_strand_id
1 'polypeptide(L)'
;IAGFKVREGWPIGIKVTLRSERMWDFLDRLVNIAIPRVRDFRGLNPKSFDGRGNYSMGVREQIIFPEIEYDKIDRVRGLDVTITTTANTDEEGRALLAALNFPFKK
;
A
#
# COMPACT_ATOMS: atom_id res chain seq x y z
N ILE A 1 -9.73 24.69 -5.81
CA ILE A 1 -10.43 23.46 -6.25
C ILE A 1 -11.93 23.62 -5.93
N ALA A 2 -12.75 24.09 -6.87
CA ALA A 2 -14.12 24.56 -6.57
C ALA A 2 -15.18 23.44 -6.40
N GLY A 3 -14.99 22.28 -7.03
CA GLY A 3 -15.99 21.19 -7.02
C GLY A 3 -16.11 20.42 -5.70
N PHE A 4 -15.01 20.30 -4.93
CA PHE A 4 -14.98 19.55 -3.68
C PHE A 4 -15.25 20.40 -2.42
N LYS A 5 -15.61 21.68 -2.60
CA LYS A 5 -15.83 22.65 -1.51
C LYS A 5 -14.64 22.76 -0.52
N VAL A 6 -13.43 22.51 -0.99
CA VAL A 6 -12.20 22.58 -0.17
C VAL A 6 -11.59 23.98 -0.27
N ARG A 7 -11.13 24.50 0.86
CA ARG A 7 -10.36 25.75 0.95
C ARG A 7 -8.89 25.45 1.21
N GLU A 8 -8.03 26.37 0.82
CA GLU A 8 -6.60 26.28 1.14
C GLU A 8 -6.39 26.18 2.65
N GLY A 9 -5.45 25.33 3.08
CA GLY A 9 -5.16 25.07 4.49
C GLY A 9 -6.08 24.07 5.19
N TRP A 10 -7.13 23.55 4.54
CA TRP A 10 -7.98 22.51 5.15
C TRP A 10 -7.28 21.13 5.15
N PRO A 11 -7.29 20.40 6.29
CA PRO A 11 -6.72 19.06 6.36
C PRO A 11 -7.63 18.06 5.64
N ILE A 12 -7.22 17.63 4.44
CA ILE A 12 -7.98 16.70 3.59
C ILE A 12 -7.40 15.28 3.55
N GLY A 13 -6.31 15.04 4.26
CA GLY A 13 -5.66 13.73 4.29
C GLY A 13 -4.46 13.69 5.22
N ILE A 14 -3.98 12.47 5.44
CA ILE A 14 -2.76 12.19 6.21
C ILE A 14 -1.86 11.30 5.37
N LYS A 15 -0.54 11.39 5.59
CA LYS A 15 0.42 10.45 5.03
C LYS A 15 1.49 10.12 6.06
N VAL A 16 2.02 8.93 5.97
CA VAL A 16 3.20 8.50 6.73
C VAL A 16 4.30 8.14 5.75
N THR A 17 5.55 8.45 6.10
CA THR A 17 6.72 8.06 5.30
C THR A 17 7.59 7.16 6.18
N LEU A 18 7.61 5.88 5.85
CA LEU A 18 8.42 4.88 6.55
C LEU A 18 9.74 4.71 5.81
N ARG A 19 10.84 4.66 6.56
CA ARG A 19 12.21 4.43 6.04
C ARG A 19 12.98 3.53 7.01
N SER A 20 14.05 2.91 6.50
CA SER A 20 14.96 2.06 7.29
C SER A 20 14.19 0.91 7.99
N GLU A 21 14.48 0.62 9.25
CA GLU A 21 13.91 -0.51 9.99
C GLU A 21 12.38 -0.53 9.98
N ARG A 22 11.73 0.60 10.27
CA ARG A 22 10.25 0.69 10.31
C ARG A 22 9.60 0.39 8.96
N MET A 23 10.31 0.67 7.87
CA MET A 23 9.82 0.33 6.53
C MET A 23 9.86 -1.18 6.31
N TRP A 24 10.97 -1.83 6.65
CA TRP A 24 11.12 -3.27 6.50
C TRP A 24 10.14 -4.04 7.40
N ASP A 25 9.94 -3.60 8.64
CA ASP A 25 8.96 -4.18 9.56
C ASP A 25 7.53 -4.07 9.01
N PHE A 26 7.16 -2.89 8.48
CA PHE A 26 5.85 -2.70 7.87
C PHE A 26 5.68 -3.55 6.60
N LEU A 27 6.70 -3.62 5.76
CA LEU A 27 6.67 -4.40 4.52
C LEU A 27 6.51 -5.90 4.81
N ASP A 28 7.24 -6.41 5.80
CA ASP A 28 7.12 -7.80 6.25
C ASP A 28 5.71 -8.11 6.77
N ARG A 29 5.16 -7.25 7.65
CA ARG A 29 3.77 -7.38 8.14
C ARG A 29 2.75 -7.27 7.01
N LEU A 30 2.98 -6.39 6.04
CA LEU A 30 2.10 -6.22 4.90
C LEU A 30 2.03 -7.50 4.06
N VAL A 31 3.19 -8.06 3.70
CA VAL A 31 3.29 -9.24 2.82
C VAL A 31 2.85 -10.52 3.54
N ASN A 32 3.34 -10.75 4.75
CA ASN A 32 3.15 -12.02 5.46
C ASN A 32 1.85 -12.10 6.26
N ILE A 33 1.29 -10.95 6.69
CA ILE A 33 0.11 -10.95 7.58
C ILE A 33 -1.08 -10.24 6.94
N ALA A 34 -0.91 -9.01 6.45
CA ALA A 34 -2.04 -8.19 6.01
C ALA A 34 -2.63 -8.64 4.67
N ILE A 35 -1.79 -8.87 3.64
CA ILE A 35 -2.25 -9.27 2.31
C ILE A 35 -3.05 -10.60 2.33
N PRO A 36 -2.60 -11.66 3.01
CA PRO A 36 -3.37 -12.91 3.10
C PRO A 36 -4.75 -12.76 3.75
N ARG A 37 -4.95 -11.73 4.58
CA ARG A 37 -6.22 -11.42 5.25
C ARG A 37 -7.20 -10.63 4.36
N VAL A 38 -6.75 -10.14 3.20
CA VAL A 38 -7.63 -9.45 2.26
C VAL A 38 -8.67 -10.44 1.73
N ARG A 39 -9.96 -10.11 1.89
CA ARG A 39 -11.05 -10.94 1.37
C ARG A 39 -11.00 -10.99 -0.16
N ASP A 40 -11.18 -12.18 -0.73
CA ASP A 40 -11.12 -12.43 -2.17
C ASP A 40 -9.79 -12.01 -2.83
N PHE A 41 -8.67 -12.10 -2.10
CA PHE A 41 -7.36 -11.76 -2.63
C PHE A 41 -6.95 -12.71 -3.78
N ARG A 42 -6.78 -12.14 -4.98
CA ARG A 42 -6.35 -12.86 -6.20
C ARG A 42 -4.92 -12.54 -6.62
N GLY A 43 -4.12 -11.96 -5.73
CA GLY A 43 -2.82 -11.41 -6.08
C GLY A 43 -2.86 -9.91 -6.39
N LEU A 44 -1.73 -9.26 -6.15
CA LEU A 44 -1.48 -7.88 -6.48
C LEU A 44 -1.34 -7.69 -7.99
N ASN A 45 -1.82 -6.55 -8.51
CA ASN A 45 -1.73 -6.26 -9.94
C ASN A 45 -0.26 -5.98 -10.32
N PRO A 46 0.36 -6.77 -11.22
CA PRO A 46 1.74 -6.54 -11.66
C PRO A 46 1.90 -5.34 -12.60
N LYS A 47 0.79 -4.70 -13.03
CA LYS A 47 0.82 -3.51 -13.89
C LYS A 47 0.72 -2.19 -13.13
N SER A 48 0.65 -2.22 -11.80
CA SER A 48 0.51 -1.01 -10.96
C SER A 48 1.84 -0.31 -10.68
N PHE A 49 2.78 -0.39 -11.61
CA PHE A 49 4.03 0.37 -11.58
C PHE A 49 3.86 1.71 -12.30
N ASP A 50 4.67 2.70 -11.93
CA ASP A 50 4.58 4.07 -12.44
C ASP A 50 5.46 4.36 -13.67
N GLY A 51 6.07 3.34 -14.29
CA GLY A 51 7.00 3.48 -15.41
C GLY A 51 8.45 3.76 -14.98
N ARG A 52 8.70 3.96 -13.67
CA ARG A 52 10.01 4.22 -13.08
C ARG A 52 10.33 3.23 -11.95
N GLY A 53 9.71 2.05 -11.97
CA GLY A 53 9.99 1.01 -10.98
C GLY A 53 9.36 1.22 -9.60
N ASN A 54 8.55 2.27 -9.39
CA ASN A 54 7.82 2.43 -8.14
C ASN A 54 6.48 1.69 -8.23
N TYR A 55 6.08 1.07 -7.13
CA TYR A 55 4.85 0.29 -7.07
C TYR A 55 3.82 0.96 -6.20
N SER A 56 2.58 1.07 -6.67
CA SER A 56 1.46 1.59 -5.88
C SER A 56 0.33 0.59 -5.77
N MET A 57 -0.21 0.40 -4.58
CA MET A 57 -1.39 -0.43 -4.34
C MET A 57 -2.37 0.26 -3.41
N GLY A 58 -3.66 0.09 -3.71
CA GLY A 58 -4.75 0.52 -2.84
C GLY A 58 -5.26 -0.63 -2.00
N VAL A 59 -5.34 -0.42 -0.69
CA VAL A 59 -6.01 -1.29 0.28
C VAL A 59 -7.39 -0.71 0.54
N ARG A 60 -8.44 -1.51 0.30
CA ARG A 60 -9.83 -1.05 0.46
C ARG A 60 -10.28 -1.00 1.92
N GLU A 61 -9.77 -1.91 2.73
CA GLU A 61 -10.21 -2.10 4.11
C GLU A 61 -8.99 -2.15 5.03
N GLN A 62 -8.91 -1.23 5.99
CA GLN A 62 -7.80 -1.19 6.95
C GLN A 62 -7.83 -2.34 7.97
N ILE A 63 -8.94 -3.07 8.07
CA ILE A 63 -9.12 -4.20 9.01
C ILE A 63 -8.23 -5.42 8.69
N ILE A 64 -7.55 -5.41 7.54
CA ILE A 64 -6.60 -6.46 7.17
C ILE A 64 -5.36 -6.45 8.09
N PHE A 65 -5.07 -5.30 8.72
CA PHE A 65 -3.97 -5.16 9.67
C PHE A 65 -4.40 -5.68 11.04
N PRO A 66 -3.68 -6.65 11.64
CA PRO A 66 -4.01 -7.19 12.96
C PRO A 66 -3.97 -6.14 14.08
N GLU A 67 -3.25 -5.04 13.88
CA GLU A 67 -3.16 -3.93 14.82
C GLU A 67 -4.47 -3.11 14.92
N ILE A 68 -5.38 -3.28 13.95
CA ILE A 68 -6.66 -2.57 13.92
C ILE A 68 -7.74 -3.45 14.56
N GLU A 69 -8.22 -3.02 15.73
CA GLU A 69 -9.35 -3.65 16.41
C GLU A 69 -10.68 -3.18 15.79
N TYR A 70 -11.49 -4.13 15.30
CA TYR A 70 -12.77 -3.83 14.65
C TYR A 70 -13.73 -3.05 15.54
N ASP A 71 -13.77 -3.34 16.84
CA ASP A 71 -14.69 -2.67 17.78
C ASP A 71 -14.28 -1.22 18.10
N LYS A 72 -13.03 -0.85 17.79
CA LYS A 72 -12.50 0.50 18.03
C LYS A 72 -12.57 1.40 16.79
N ILE A 73 -12.91 0.85 15.62
CA ILE A 73 -13.03 1.66 14.41
C ILE A 73 -14.43 2.24 14.26
N ASP A 74 -14.49 3.50 13.82
CA ASP A 74 -15.73 4.21 13.52
C ASP A 74 -16.30 3.78 12.16
N ARG A 75 -15.42 3.67 11.15
CA ARG A 75 -15.78 3.32 9.77
C ARG A 75 -14.65 2.57 9.09
N VAL A 76 -15.00 1.73 8.13
CA VAL A 76 -14.03 1.12 7.21
C VAL A 76 -13.49 2.21 6.28
N ARG A 77 -12.16 2.34 6.22
CA ARG A 77 -11.39 3.31 5.43
C ARG A 77 -10.36 2.55 4.61
N GLY A 78 -10.16 2.99 3.39
CA GLY A 78 -9.05 2.54 2.57
C GLY A 78 -7.76 3.30 2.87
N LEU A 79 -6.65 2.80 2.35
CA LEU A 79 -5.38 3.49 2.31
C LEU A 79 -4.62 3.12 1.04
N ASP A 80 -3.79 4.03 0.56
CA ASP A 80 -2.87 3.76 -0.54
C ASP A 80 -1.45 3.58 0.00
N VAL A 81 -0.78 2.52 -0.47
CA VAL A 81 0.61 2.23 -0.16
C VAL A 81 1.41 2.39 -1.44
N THR A 82 2.41 3.28 -1.40
CA THR A 82 3.37 3.45 -2.49
C THR A 82 4.76 3.04 -1.99
N ILE A 83 5.35 2.07 -2.68
CA ILE A 83 6.71 1.59 -2.46
C ILE A 83 7.60 2.27 -3.50
N THR A 84 8.36 3.26 -3.03
CA THR A 84 9.37 3.93 -3.85
C THR A 84 10.65 3.11 -3.84
N THR A 85 11.11 2.72 -5.02
CA THR A 85 12.35 1.93 -5.19
C THR A 85 13.41 2.77 -5.90
N THR A 86 14.62 2.22 -6.01
CA THR A 86 15.72 2.82 -6.79
C THR A 86 15.84 2.21 -8.19
N ALA A 87 14.87 1.38 -8.60
CA ALA A 87 14.85 0.79 -9.94
C ALA A 87 14.64 1.89 -11.00
N ASN A 88 15.20 1.69 -12.18
CA ASN A 88 15.01 2.61 -13.30
C ASN A 88 13.86 2.18 -14.21
N THR A 89 13.50 0.90 -14.16
CA THR A 89 12.45 0.30 -15.00
C THR A 89 11.45 -0.49 -14.16
N ASP A 90 10.24 -0.66 -14.70
CA ASP A 90 9.21 -1.47 -14.05
C ASP A 90 9.58 -2.95 -13.94
N GLU A 91 10.40 -3.46 -14.86
CA GLU A 91 10.89 -4.84 -14.81
C GLU A 91 11.83 -5.07 -13.63
N GLU A 92 12.77 -4.14 -13.40
CA GLU A 92 13.66 -4.16 -12.25
C GLU A 92 12.87 -4.03 -10.93
N GLY A 93 11.93 -3.08 -10.87
CA GLY A 93 11.07 -2.88 -9.70
C GLY A 93 10.21 -4.12 -9.40
N ARG A 94 9.67 -4.76 -10.44
CA ARG A 94 8.90 -6.00 -10.32
C ARG A 94 9.77 -7.17 -9.88
N ALA A 95 10.97 -7.30 -10.41
CA ALA A 95 11.90 -8.35 -10.00
C ALA A 95 12.30 -8.21 -8.52
N LEU A 96 12.57 -6.97 -8.06
CA LEU A 96 12.86 -6.68 -6.66
C LEU A 96 11.70 -7.08 -5.75
N LEU A 97 10.48 -6.65 -6.06
CA LEU A 97 9.31 -7.00 -5.24
C LEU A 97 9.00 -8.50 -5.29
N ALA A 98 9.20 -9.16 -6.44
CA ALA A 98 9.02 -10.60 -6.56
C ALA A 98 10.03 -11.37 -5.70
N ALA A 99 11.28 -10.91 -5.61
CA ALA A 99 12.29 -11.47 -4.71
C ALA A 99 11.94 -11.28 -3.23
N LEU A 100 11.17 -10.22 -2.90
CA LEU A 100 10.63 -9.96 -1.56
C LEU A 100 9.32 -10.72 -1.28
N ASN A 101 9.01 -11.77 -2.05
CA ASN A 101 7.80 -12.58 -1.93
C ASN A 101 6.49 -11.81 -2.08
N PHE A 102 6.47 -10.70 -2.83
CA PHE A 102 5.21 -10.03 -3.12
C PHE A 102 4.28 -10.96 -3.92
N PRO A 103 3.04 -11.17 -3.46
CA PRO A 103 2.11 -12.09 -4.11
C PRO A 103 1.46 -11.43 -5.34
N PHE A 104 2.21 -11.34 -6.43
CA PHE A 104 1.69 -10.88 -7.71
C PHE A 104 0.70 -11.88 -8.30
N LYS A 105 -0.38 -11.37 -8.89
CA LYS A 105 -1.32 -12.19 -9.66
C LYS A 105 -0.58 -12.78 -10.88
N LYS A 106 -0.67 -14.10 -11.02
CA LYS A 106 -0.23 -14.82 -12.23
C LYS A 106 -1.22 -14.63 -13.37
#